data_AF-A0A1F5US21-F1
#
_entry.id   AF-A0A1F5US21-F1
#
_cell.length_a   1.000
_cell.length_b   1.000
_cell.length_c   1.000
_cell.angle_alpha   90.00
_cell.angle_beta   90.00
_cell.angle_gamma   90.00
#
_symmetry.space_group_name_H-M   'P 1'
#
loop_
_entity.id
_entity.type
_entity.pdbx_description
1 polymer ?
#
loop_
_entity_poly.entity_id
_entity_poly.type
_entity_poly.pdbx_seq_one_letter_code
_entity_poly.pdbx_strand_id
1 'polypeptide(L)'
;MADDLEYLQEVVSEKHIGLTVIDSIAMAAGGDLNDAQAATRLFSAVRQLNTTTLLLAHTAKTGLGTTESSVFGSAFFTYLARSVWEIKATQEPGAAEIDVGLFHRKSNFRHEKPRGFHISHDTHSGTTIKKQDVATISDLAKHLSQPQQVCAVLRQGKLTAKSIAELTEIEHASLDVVLSRLRKRGELIQLGEYWALAAKQA
;
A
#
# COMPACT_ATOMS: atom_id res chain seq x y z
N MET A 1 12.68 -7.13 -22.44
CA MET A 1 11.54 -6.17 -22.42
C MET A 1 11.58 -5.19 -23.59
N ALA A 2 12.57 -4.30 -23.66
CA ALA A 2 12.73 -3.46 -24.86
C ALA A 2 13.03 -4.31 -26.10
N ASP A 3 13.91 -5.30 -25.95
CA ASP A 3 14.33 -6.19 -27.04
C ASP A 3 13.26 -7.20 -27.47
N ASP A 4 12.28 -7.50 -26.60
CA ASP A 4 11.22 -8.48 -26.85
C ASP A 4 9.86 -7.81 -27.13
N LEU A 5 9.82 -6.49 -27.24
CA LEU A 5 8.57 -5.73 -27.24
C LEU A 5 7.65 -6.13 -28.39
N GLU A 6 8.18 -6.26 -29.60
CA GLU A 6 7.40 -6.61 -30.80
C GLU A 6 6.76 -7.99 -30.65
N TYR A 7 7.54 -8.99 -30.20
CA TYR A 7 7.03 -10.32 -29.93
C TYR A 7 5.95 -10.32 -28.84
N LEU A 8 6.16 -9.57 -27.76
CA LEU A 8 5.16 -9.45 -26.68
C LEU A 8 3.87 -8.78 -27.17
N GLN A 9 3.95 -7.80 -28.06
CA GLN A 9 2.77 -7.17 -28.66
C GLN A 9 1.98 -8.14 -29.52
N GLU A 10 2.66 -8.94 -30.34
CA GLU A 10 2.03 -9.98 -31.16
C GLU A 10 1.30 -10.98 -30.26
N VAL A 11 1.97 -11.53 -29.25
CA VAL A 11 1.37 -12.47 -28.30
C VAL A 11 0.18 -11.86 -27.55
N VAL A 12 0.29 -10.61 -27.10
CA VAL A 12 -0.80 -9.91 -26.38
C VAL A 12 -2.02 -9.73 -27.29
N SER A 13 -1.79 -9.35 -28.54
CA SER A 13 -2.84 -9.15 -29.54
C SER A 13 -3.51 -10.47 -29.93
N GLU A 14 -2.73 -11.46 -30.36
CA GLU A 14 -3.24 -12.75 -30.83
C GLU A 14 -4.00 -13.49 -29.74
N LYS A 15 -3.46 -13.50 -28.52
CA LYS A 15 -4.06 -14.23 -27.38
C LYS A 15 -5.05 -13.39 -26.58
N HIS A 16 -5.33 -12.15 -27.00
CA HIS A 16 -6.28 -11.24 -26.34
C HIS A 16 -5.97 -11.07 -24.84
N ILE A 17 -4.70 -10.86 -24.50
CA ILE A 17 -4.23 -10.81 -23.12
C ILE A 17 -4.75 -9.54 -22.43
N GLY A 18 -5.56 -9.70 -21.38
CA GLY A 18 -6.11 -8.58 -20.61
C GLY A 18 -5.23 -8.07 -19.47
N LEU A 19 -4.22 -8.84 -19.07
CA LEU A 19 -3.27 -8.49 -18.01
C LEU A 19 -1.88 -9.06 -18.31
N THR A 20 -0.88 -8.18 -18.31
CA THR A 20 0.54 -8.55 -18.35
C THR A 20 1.17 -8.31 -16.98
N VAL A 21 1.87 -9.31 -16.44
CA VAL A 21 2.63 -9.18 -15.19
C VAL A 21 4.12 -9.20 -15.51
N ILE A 22 4.85 -8.20 -15.02
CA ILE A 22 6.28 -8.06 -15.23
C ILE A 22 6.97 -8.15 -13.87
N ASP A 23 7.67 -9.26 -13.65
CA ASP A 23 8.51 -9.51 -12.49
C ASP A 23 9.99 -9.53 -12.91
N SER A 24 10.77 -8.48 -12.68
CA SER A 24 10.48 -7.22 -11.97
C SER A 24 10.92 -6.01 -12.78
N ILE A 25 10.59 -4.79 -12.32
CA ILE A 25 11.09 -3.53 -12.86
C ILE A 25 12.62 -3.56 -12.99
N ALA A 26 13.32 -4.15 -12.01
CA ALA A 26 14.77 -4.18 -11.98
C ALA A 26 15.38 -4.87 -13.21
N MET A 27 14.77 -5.98 -13.63
CA MET A 27 15.21 -6.73 -14.82
C MET A 27 14.64 -6.13 -16.10
N ALA A 28 13.46 -5.51 -16.03
CA ALA A 28 12.74 -5.00 -17.18
C ALA A 28 13.23 -3.63 -17.69
N ALA A 29 13.77 -2.78 -16.81
CA ALA A 29 14.07 -1.38 -17.15
C ALA A 29 15.30 -1.19 -18.05
N GLY A 30 16.23 -2.15 -18.08
CA GLY A 30 17.40 -2.12 -18.97
C GLY A 30 18.32 -0.92 -18.74
N GLY A 31 18.95 -0.85 -17.55
CA GLY A 31 19.89 0.21 -17.18
C GLY A 31 19.93 0.46 -15.67
N ASP A 32 20.55 1.56 -15.26
CA ASP A 32 20.53 2.00 -13.86
C ASP A 32 19.12 2.45 -13.47
N LEU A 33 18.56 1.84 -12.43
CA LEU A 33 17.23 2.18 -11.92
C LEU A 33 17.16 3.58 -11.34
N ASN A 34 18.28 4.20 -10.95
CA ASN A 34 18.29 5.58 -10.48
C ASN A 34 18.11 6.60 -11.61
N ASP A 35 18.27 6.19 -12.87
CA ASP A 35 18.08 7.04 -14.03
C ASP A 35 16.59 7.20 -14.39
N ALA A 36 16.14 8.45 -14.55
CA ALA A 36 14.80 8.77 -15.02
C ALA A 36 14.55 8.26 -16.46
N GLN A 37 15.60 8.13 -17.29
CA GLN A 37 15.45 7.58 -18.64
C GLN A 37 15.12 6.09 -18.60
N ALA A 38 15.70 5.31 -17.68
CA ALA A 38 15.37 3.89 -17.54
C ALA A 38 13.89 3.70 -17.20
N ALA A 39 13.36 4.49 -16.26
CA ALA A 39 11.94 4.50 -15.94
C ALA A 39 11.08 4.91 -17.15
N THR A 40 11.46 5.97 -17.85
CA THR A 40 10.69 6.46 -19.01
C THR A 40 10.67 5.44 -20.15
N ARG A 41 11.80 4.79 -20.45
CA ARG A 41 11.89 3.72 -21.46
C ARG A 41 10.98 2.54 -21.12
N LEU A 42 11.03 2.04 -19.88
CA LEU A 42 10.16 0.96 -19.43
C LEU A 42 8.68 1.34 -19.58
N PHE A 43 8.28 2.50 -19.05
CA PHE A 43 6.89 2.93 -19.08
C PHE A 43 6.39 3.23 -20.49
N SER A 44 7.25 3.64 -21.42
CA SER A 44 6.91 3.77 -22.83
C SER A 44 6.74 2.41 -23.50
N ALA A 45 7.57 1.41 -23.19
CA ALA A 45 7.44 0.05 -23.72
C ALA A 45 6.15 -0.62 -23.25
N VAL A 46 5.85 -0.60 -21.94
CA VAL A 46 4.66 -1.27 -21.40
C VAL A 46 3.35 -0.63 -21.86
N ARG A 47 3.35 0.67 -22.16
CA ARG A 47 2.17 1.35 -22.74
C ARG A 47 1.86 0.87 -24.16
N GLN A 48 2.88 0.48 -24.92
CA GLN A 48 2.72 -0.05 -26.28
C GLN A 48 2.10 -1.45 -26.30
N LEU A 49 2.12 -2.19 -25.18
CA LEU A 49 1.41 -3.47 -25.05
C LEU A 49 -0.12 -3.29 -25.07
N ASN A 50 -0.64 -2.08 -24.91
CA ASN A 50 -2.08 -1.78 -24.94
C ASN A 50 -2.95 -2.66 -24.02
N THR A 51 -2.39 -3.13 -22.91
CA THR A 51 -3.07 -3.99 -21.93
C THR A 51 -2.81 -3.50 -20.51
N THR A 52 -3.60 -4.00 -19.55
CA THR A 52 -3.34 -3.73 -18.13
C THR A 52 -1.99 -4.35 -17.79
N THR A 53 -1.07 -3.56 -17.23
CA THR A 53 0.25 -4.06 -16.84
C THR A 53 0.46 -3.91 -15.35
N LEU A 54 0.81 -5.01 -14.67
CA LEU A 54 1.24 -5.04 -13.29
C LEU A 54 2.77 -5.18 -13.25
N LEU A 55 3.44 -4.24 -12.59
CA LEU A 55 4.88 -4.22 -12.43
C LEU A 55 5.24 -4.58 -10.98
N LEU A 56 6.12 -5.56 -10.78
CA LEU A 56 6.67 -5.87 -9.46
C LEU A 56 7.97 -5.09 -9.25
N ALA A 57 8.11 -4.47 -8.08
CA ALA A 57 9.26 -3.63 -7.79
C ALA A 57 9.71 -3.82 -6.34
N HIS A 58 11.01 -3.79 -6.13
CA HIS A 58 11.57 -3.70 -4.79
C HIS A 58 11.31 -2.31 -4.20
N THR A 59 11.16 -2.27 -2.88
CA THR A 59 11.06 -1.01 -2.13
C THR A 59 12.45 -0.47 -1.81
N ALA A 60 12.64 0.84 -1.88
CA ALA A 60 13.84 1.48 -1.38
C ALA A 60 13.99 1.25 0.13
N LYS A 61 15.24 1.24 0.62
CA LYS A 61 15.48 1.27 2.06
C LYS A 61 14.93 2.58 2.62
N THR A 62 14.09 2.49 3.64
CA THR A 62 13.62 3.66 4.40
C THR A 62 14.81 4.32 5.09
N GLY A 63 15.06 5.59 4.80
CA GLY A 63 16.09 6.37 5.48
C GLY A 63 15.66 6.77 6.90
N LEU A 64 16.63 7.20 7.72
CA LEU A 64 16.33 7.82 9.02
C LEU A 64 15.38 9.01 8.81
N GLY A 65 14.17 8.93 9.38
CA GLY A 65 13.15 9.97 9.31
C GLY A 65 12.09 9.82 8.21
N THR A 66 12.15 8.78 7.36
CA THR A 66 11.09 8.49 6.38
C THR A 66 10.37 7.20 6.74
N THR A 67 9.07 7.27 7.01
CA THR A 67 8.24 6.11 7.36
C THR A 67 7.64 5.39 6.14
N GLU A 68 7.64 6.03 4.96
CA GLU A 68 7.07 5.47 3.74
C GLU A 68 8.17 4.91 2.84
N SER A 69 8.03 3.65 2.42
CA SER A 69 8.92 3.05 1.44
C SER A 69 8.44 3.44 0.03
N SER A 70 9.34 3.96 -0.80
CA SER A 70 9.09 4.24 -2.21
C SER A 70 9.52 3.05 -3.08
N VAL A 71 9.09 3.06 -4.34
CA VAL A 71 9.67 2.16 -5.36
C VAL A 71 11.17 2.44 -5.46
N PHE A 72 12.00 1.38 -5.43
CA PHE A 72 13.44 1.50 -5.56
C PHE A 72 13.84 2.09 -6.93
N GLY A 73 14.82 2.99 -6.91
CA GLY A 73 15.31 3.72 -8.08
C GLY A 73 14.71 5.12 -8.20
N SER A 74 14.63 5.61 -9.44
CA SER A 74 14.15 6.95 -9.78
C SER A 74 12.70 7.14 -9.34
N ALA A 75 12.40 8.32 -8.77
CA ALA A 75 11.03 8.71 -8.42
C ALA A 75 10.07 8.65 -9.63
N PHE A 76 10.60 8.70 -10.86
CA PHE A 76 9.85 8.56 -12.11
C PHE A 76 9.09 7.23 -12.20
N PHE A 77 9.56 6.13 -11.59
CA PHE A 77 8.79 4.89 -11.55
C PHE A 77 7.45 5.09 -10.85
N THR A 78 7.46 5.80 -9.71
CA THR A 78 6.24 6.16 -8.98
C THR A 78 5.41 7.19 -9.74
N TYR A 79 6.04 8.20 -10.34
CA TYR A 79 5.34 9.28 -11.05
C TYR A 79 4.61 8.81 -12.30
N LEU A 80 5.20 7.89 -13.06
CA LEU A 80 4.64 7.37 -14.30
C LEU A 80 3.59 6.26 -14.08
N ALA A 81 3.60 5.58 -12.93
CA ALA A 81 2.60 4.59 -12.54
C ALA A 81 1.21 5.23 -12.33
N ARG A 82 0.11 4.56 -12.71
CA ARG A 82 -1.26 5.07 -12.45
C ARG A 82 -1.80 4.70 -11.06
N SER A 83 -1.29 3.60 -10.50
CA SER A 83 -1.62 3.10 -9.18
C SER A 83 -0.37 2.44 -8.60
N VAL A 84 -0.09 2.63 -7.31
CA VAL A 84 1.04 2.03 -6.60
C VAL A 84 0.52 1.42 -5.32
N TRP A 85 0.70 0.11 -5.19
CA TRP A 85 0.41 -0.64 -3.98
C TRP A 85 1.72 -1.07 -3.33
N GLU A 86 1.87 -0.78 -2.05
CA GLU A 86 2.95 -1.30 -1.22
C GLU A 86 2.46 -2.54 -0.49
N ILE A 87 3.28 -3.60 -0.51
CA ILE A 87 3.02 -4.83 0.22
C ILE A 87 3.97 -4.86 1.42
N LYS A 88 3.43 -5.06 2.62
CA LYS A 88 4.18 -5.37 3.83
C LYS A 88 3.72 -6.72 4.34
N ALA A 89 4.64 -7.49 4.88
CA ALA A 89 4.32 -8.76 5.50
C ALA A 89 4.98 -8.86 6.87
N THR A 90 4.31 -9.54 7.79
CA THR A 90 4.87 -9.96 9.08
C THR A 90 4.66 -11.46 9.22
N GLN A 91 5.69 -12.15 9.70
CA GLN A 91 5.75 -13.59 9.83
C GLN A 91 6.73 -13.92 10.95
N GLU A 92 6.28 -14.75 11.89
CA GLU A 92 7.17 -15.29 12.90
C GLU A 92 8.18 -16.26 12.26
N PRO A 93 9.47 -16.23 12.65
CA PRO A 93 10.47 -17.12 12.09
C PRO A 93 10.06 -18.60 12.21
N GLY A 94 9.96 -19.29 11.08
CA GLY A 94 9.56 -20.71 11.02
C GLY A 94 8.04 -20.95 11.06
N ALA A 95 7.21 -19.91 11.19
CA ALA A 95 5.77 -20.05 11.08
C ALA A 95 5.36 -20.35 9.62
N ALA A 96 4.33 -21.18 9.47
CA ALA A 96 3.71 -21.46 8.17
C ALA A 96 2.66 -20.41 7.76
N GLU A 97 2.45 -19.41 8.62
CA GLU A 97 1.47 -18.35 8.48
C GLU A 97 2.17 -17.01 8.27
N ILE A 98 1.59 -16.19 7.40
CA ILE A 98 2.08 -14.85 7.08
C ILE A 98 0.90 -13.89 6.97
N ASP A 99 1.03 -12.78 7.68
CA ASP A 99 0.08 -11.68 7.61
C ASP A 99 0.58 -10.64 6.61
N VAL A 100 -0.26 -10.28 5.66
CA VAL A 100 0.09 -9.39 4.55
C VAL A 100 -0.84 -8.18 4.54
N GLY A 101 -0.25 -6.99 4.52
CA GLY A 101 -0.93 -5.71 4.35
C GLY A 101 -0.65 -5.11 2.98
N LEU A 102 -1.71 -4.72 2.27
CA LEU A 102 -1.66 -3.98 1.02
C LEU A 102 -2.05 -2.53 1.27
N PHE A 103 -1.16 -1.60 0.96
CA PHE A 103 -1.34 -0.16 1.18
C PHE A 103 -1.35 0.56 -0.18
N HIS A 104 -2.46 1.17 -0.55
CA HIS A 104 -2.53 1.98 -1.77
C HIS A 104 -1.76 3.28 -1.50
N ARG A 105 -0.58 3.48 -2.10
CA ARG A 105 0.26 4.67 -1.86
C ARG A 105 -0.01 5.78 -2.85
N LYS A 106 -0.36 5.42 -4.08
CA LYS A 106 -0.69 6.35 -5.16
C LYS A 106 -1.85 5.84 -5.98
N SER A 107 -2.79 6.72 -6.32
CA SER A 107 -3.83 6.47 -7.32
C SER A 107 -4.07 7.73 -8.14
N ASN A 108 -4.18 7.60 -9.45
CA ASN A 108 -4.70 8.68 -10.31
C ASN A 108 -6.24 8.70 -10.34
N PHE A 109 -6.89 7.67 -9.76
CA PHE A 109 -8.34 7.56 -9.64
C PHE A 109 -8.73 7.57 -8.16
N ARG A 110 -9.55 6.62 -7.71
CA ARG A 110 -9.89 6.45 -6.31
C ARG A 110 -8.71 5.86 -5.53
N HIS A 111 -8.39 6.48 -4.41
CA HIS A 111 -7.49 5.93 -3.43
C HIS A 111 -8.24 4.90 -2.57
N GLU A 112 -7.73 3.68 -2.53
CA GLU A 112 -8.40 2.54 -1.90
C GLU A 112 -7.95 2.39 -0.46
N LYS A 113 -8.82 1.80 0.38
CA LYS A 113 -8.45 1.49 1.76
C LYS A 113 -7.41 0.36 1.79
N PRO A 114 -6.49 0.38 2.76
CA PRO A 114 -5.61 -0.75 3.01
C PRO A 114 -6.37 -2.06 3.19
N ARG A 115 -5.77 -3.17 2.74
CA ARG A 115 -6.38 -4.50 2.77
C ARG A 115 -5.46 -5.47 3.48
N GLY A 116 -6.02 -6.30 4.35
CA GLY A 116 -5.28 -7.30 5.12
C GLY A 116 -5.61 -8.70 4.63
N PHE A 117 -4.59 -9.55 4.60
CA PHE A 117 -4.71 -10.95 4.27
C PHE A 117 -3.92 -11.77 5.29
N HIS A 118 -4.49 -12.89 5.70
CA HIS A 118 -3.81 -13.94 6.44
C HIS A 118 -3.61 -15.10 5.48
N ILE A 119 -2.36 -15.48 5.25
CA ILE A 119 -1.99 -16.56 4.34
C ILE A 119 -1.40 -17.68 5.18
N SER A 120 -1.93 -18.89 5.04
CA SER A 120 -1.44 -20.07 5.75
C SER A 120 -1.03 -21.14 4.74
N HIS A 121 0.16 -21.70 4.90
CA HIS A 121 0.68 -22.78 4.08
C HIS A 121 0.57 -24.09 4.86
N ASP A 122 -0.34 -24.96 4.43
CA ASP A 122 -0.46 -26.29 5.00
C ASP A 122 0.08 -27.33 4.02
N THR A 123 0.80 -28.33 4.53
CA THR A 123 1.42 -29.37 3.71
C THR A 123 0.42 -30.30 3.03
N HIS A 124 -0.81 -30.38 3.55
CA HIS A 124 -1.85 -31.29 3.05
C HIS A 124 -2.96 -30.57 2.28
N SER A 125 -3.34 -29.36 2.70
CA SER A 125 -4.45 -28.58 2.16
C SER A 125 -4.01 -27.39 1.28
N GLY A 126 -2.70 -27.16 1.17
CA GLY A 126 -2.13 -26.13 0.32
C GLY A 126 -2.19 -24.74 0.95
N THR A 127 -2.18 -23.71 0.09
CA THR A 127 -2.17 -22.30 0.53
C THR A 127 -3.59 -21.78 0.69
N THR A 128 -3.96 -21.34 1.90
CA THR A 128 -5.23 -20.66 2.17
C THR A 128 -5.01 -19.16 2.35
N ILE A 129 -5.91 -18.34 1.82
CA ILE A 129 -5.87 -16.87 1.95
C ILE A 129 -7.20 -16.38 2.54
N LYS A 130 -7.15 -15.75 3.70
CA LYS A 130 -8.31 -15.14 4.38
C LYS A 130 -8.15 -13.63 4.43
N LYS A 131 -9.23 -12.88 4.23
CA LYS A 131 -9.21 -11.41 4.46
C LYS A 131 -9.23 -11.13 5.96
N GLN A 132 -8.51 -10.08 6.36
CA GLN A 132 -8.53 -9.55 7.72
C GLN A 132 -8.40 -8.02 7.70
N ASP A 133 -8.65 -7.39 8.84
CA ASP A 133 -8.42 -5.95 8.99
C ASP A 133 -6.94 -5.69 9.30
N VAL A 134 -6.27 -4.90 8.46
CA VAL A 134 -4.86 -4.50 8.71
C VAL A 134 -4.71 -3.82 10.07
N ALA A 135 -5.75 -3.11 10.52
CA ALA A 135 -5.71 -2.36 11.77
C ALA A 135 -5.61 -3.25 13.03
N THR A 136 -5.90 -4.55 12.92
CA THR A 136 -5.80 -5.48 14.06
C THR A 136 -4.45 -6.16 14.18
N ILE A 137 -3.52 -5.91 13.25
CA ILE A 137 -2.21 -6.56 13.19
C ILE A 137 -1.16 -5.53 13.59
N SER A 138 -0.57 -5.67 14.78
CA SER A 138 0.29 -4.65 15.42
C SER A 138 1.34 -4.05 14.47
N ASP A 139 2.12 -4.90 13.79
CA ASP A 139 3.20 -4.43 12.91
C ASP A 139 2.69 -3.76 11.63
N LEU A 140 1.57 -4.23 11.09
CA LEU A 140 1.01 -3.69 9.85
C LEU A 140 0.18 -2.43 10.09
N ALA A 141 -0.44 -2.30 11.27
CA ALA A 141 -1.22 -1.14 11.67
C ALA A 141 -0.38 0.15 11.67
N LYS A 142 0.92 0.05 11.98
CA LYS A 142 1.88 1.17 11.95
C LYS A 142 2.06 1.78 10.55
N HIS A 143 1.74 1.05 9.49
CA HIS A 143 1.84 1.53 8.11
C HIS A 143 0.56 2.22 7.59
N LEU A 144 -0.51 2.22 8.38
CA LEU A 144 -1.72 3.01 8.12
C LEU A 144 -1.41 4.50 8.20
N SER A 145 -2.17 5.33 7.47
CA SER A 145 -2.10 6.78 7.65
C SER A 145 -2.55 7.19 9.06
N GLN A 146 -2.02 8.29 9.59
CA GLN A 146 -2.41 8.78 10.92
C GLN A 146 -3.94 8.87 11.15
N PRO A 147 -4.77 9.35 10.20
CA PRO A 147 -6.22 9.29 10.35
C PRO A 147 -6.79 7.87 10.50
N GLN A 148 -6.24 6.91 9.76
CA GLN A 148 -6.67 5.51 9.83
C GLN A 148 -6.24 4.89 11.16
N GLN A 149 -5.04 5.20 11.67
CA GLN A 149 -4.60 4.76 13.00
C GLN A 149 -5.50 5.31 14.11
N VAL A 150 -5.82 6.61 14.07
CA VAL A 150 -6.75 7.24 15.02
C VAL A 150 -8.14 6.60 14.96
N CYS A 151 -8.68 6.41 13.76
CA CYS A 151 -9.97 5.73 13.59
C CYS A 151 -9.93 4.27 14.07
N ALA A 152 -8.81 3.57 13.89
CA ALA A 152 -8.64 2.18 14.34
C ALA A 152 -8.72 2.05 15.87
N VAL A 153 -7.99 2.88 16.62
CA VAL A 153 -8.04 2.84 18.09
C VAL A 153 -9.41 3.24 18.63
N LEU A 154 -10.08 4.20 17.97
CA LEU A 154 -11.43 4.64 18.35
C LEU A 154 -12.56 3.64 18.00
N ARG A 155 -12.27 2.54 17.29
CA ARG A 155 -13.23 1.43 17.14
C ARG A 155 -13.47 0.68 18.44
N GLN A 156 -12.51 0.70 19.36
CA GLN A 156 -12.61 0.03 20.65
C GLN A 156 -13.46 0.83 21.65
N GLY A 157 -13.71 2.10 21.37
CA GLY A 157 -14.51 2.98 22.21
C GLY A 157 -14.05 4.42 22.15
N LYS A 158 -14.67 5.26 22.99
CA LYS A 158 -14.26 6.65 23.15
C LYS A 158 -12.95 6.75 23.93
N LEU A 159 -12.03 7.60 23.48
CA LEU A 159 -10.72 7.80 24.11
C LEU A 159 -10.43 9.29 24.26
N THR A 160 -9.59 9.66 25.22
CA THR A 160 -9.08 11.03 25.33
C THR A 160 -7.98 11.28 24.29
N ALA A 161 -7.70 12.53 23.94
CA ALA A 161 -6.60 12.86 23.03
C ALA A 161 -5.24 12.32 23.54
N LYS A 162 -5.03 12.32 24.87
CA LYS A 162 -3.84 11.75 25.49
C LYS A 162 -3.73 10.24 25.24
N SER A 163 -4.80 9.48 25.51
CA SER A 163 -4.79 8.03 25.28
C SER A 163 -4.65 7.67 23.80
N ILE A 164 -5.20 8.48 22.89
CA ILE A 164 -5.00 8.29 21.45
C ILE A 164 -3.53 8.49 21.07
N ALA A 165 -2.88 9.55 21.57
CA ALA A 165 -1.46 9.80 21.34
C ALA A 165 -0.60 8.63 21.83
N GLU A 166 -0.87 8.13 23.05
CA GLU A 166 -0.15 6.99 23.63
C GLU A 166 -0.31 5.71 22.80
N LEU A 167 -1.54 5.39 22.35
CA LEU A 167 -1.80 4.16 21.59
C LEU A 167 -1.31 4.21 20.14
N THR A 168 -1.28 5.40 19.53
CA THR A 168 -0.87 5.58 18.13
C THR A 168 0.59 6.01 17.99
N GLU A 169 1.24 6.39 19.09
CA GLU A 169 2.58 7.01 19.11
C GLU A 169 2.67 8.27 18.24
N ILE A 170 1.54 8.91 17.93
CA ILE A 170 1.47 10.16 17.16
C ILE A 170 1.75 11.34 18.08
N GLU A 171 2.66 12.22 17.66
CA GLU A 171 3.00 13.46 18.37
C GLU A 171 1.79 14.41 18.49
N HIS A 172 1.68 15.11 19.63
CA HIS A 172 0.48 15.85 20.00
C HIS A 172 0.06 16.92 18.97
N ALA A 173 0.99 17.72 18.44
CA ALA A 173 0.64 18.73 17.44
C ALA A 173 0.11 18.10 16.15
N SER A 174 0.70 16.99 15.71
CA SER A 174 0.19 16.21 14.57
C SER A 174 -1.20 15.62 14.85
N LEU A 175 -1.41 15.07 16.05
CA LEU A 175 -2.68 14.48 16.45
C LEU A 175 -3.82 15.50 16.46
N ASP A 176 -3.60 16.70 16.97
CA ASP A 176 -4.62 17.77 17.01
C ASP A 176 -5.10 18.14 15.60
N VAL A 177 -4.17 18.22 14.64
CA VAL A 177 -4.48 18.47 13.23
C VAL A 177 -5.33 17.32 12.65
N VAL A 178 -4.98 16.08 12.97
CA VAL A 178 -5.70 14.89 12.51
C VAL A 178 -7.12 14.84 13.08
N LEU A 179 -7.28 15.03 14.39
CA LEU A 179 -8.57 15.04 15.08
C LEU A 179 -9.48 16.16 14.55
N SER A 180 -8.94 17.37 14.42
CA SER A 180 -9.66 18.52 13.86
C SER A 180 -10.14 18.26 12.43
N ARG A 181 -9.27 17.70 11.58
CA ARG A 181 -9.61 17.35 10.20
C ARG A 181 -10.71 16.28 10.13
N LEU A 182 -10.61 15.21 10.92
CA LEU A 182 -11.60 14.13 10.93
C LEU A 182 -12.95 14.59 11.48
N ARG A 183 -12.95 15.46 12.50
CA ARG A 183 -14.16 16.10 13.00
C ARG A 183 -14.85 16.96 11.95
N LYS A 184 -14.09 17.79 11.22
CA LYS A 184 -14.63 18.61 10.11
C LYS A 184 -15.27 17.78 8.99
N ARG A 185 -14.80 16.55 8.79
CA ARG A 185 -15.37 15.59 7.83
C ARG A 185 -16.58 14.82 8.38
N GLY A 186 -16.95 15.03 9.64
CA GLY A 186 -18.02 14.28 10.30
C GLY A 186 -17.65 12.83 10.60
N GLU A 187 -16.38 12.45 10.56
CA GLU A 187 -15.93 11.09 10.87
C GLU A 187 -15.77 10.86 12.38
N LEU A 188 -15.51 11.93 13.13
CA LEU A 188 -15.37 11.93 14.59
C LEU A 188 -16.30 12.94 15.25
N ILE A 189 -16.69 12.63 16.49
CA ILE A 189 -17.38 13.53 17.40
C ILE A 189 -16.55 13.75 18.66
N GLN A 190 -16.67 14.93 19.25
CA GLN A 190 -16.04 15.29 20.52
C GLN A 190 -17.12 15.37 21.61
N LEU A 191 -16.93 14.61 22.68
CA LEU A 191 -17.83 14.49 23.83
C LEU A 191 -17.07 14.92 25.09
N GLY A 192 -16.99 16.23 25.31
CA GLY A 192 -16.12 16.81 26.34
C GLY A 192 -14.64 16.59 25.99
N GLU A 193 -13.91 15.90 26.87
CA GLU A 193 -12.51 15.51 26.66
C GLU A 193 -12.33 14.25 25.80
N TYR A 194 -13.42 13.53 25.52
CA TYR A 194 -13.39 12.27 24.78
C TYR A 194 -13.65 12.49 23.30
N TRP A 195 -13.02 11.67 22.48
CA TRP A 195 -13.24 11.53 21.05
C TRP A 195 -13.85 10.18 20.75
N ALA A 196 -14.77 10.11 19.79
CA ALA A 196 -15.39 8.87 19.35
C ALA A 196 -15.65 8.92 17.84
N LEU A 197 -15.75 7.74 17.21
CA LEU A 197 -16.23 7.63 15.84
C LEU A 197 -17.67 8.16 15.74
N ALA A 198 -17.95 8.97 14.73
CA ALA A 198 -19.32 9.35 14.43
C ALA A 198 -20.10 8.10 13.98
N ALA A 199 -21.33 7.96 14.47
CA ALA A 199 -22.23 6.92 13.96
C ALA A 199 -22.45 7.16 12.46
N LYS A 200 -22.16 6.15 11.63
CA LYS A 200 -22.57 6.20 10.22
C LYS A 200 -24.09 6.21 10.17
N GLN A 201 -24.68 7.22 9.56
CA GLN A 201 -26.04 7.08 9.05
C GLN A 201 -26.01 5.94 8.03
N ALA A 202 -26.75 4.87 8.33
CA ALA A 202 -26.93 3.73 7.44
C ALA A 202 -27.73 4.14 6.21
#